data_AF-A0A3D4Q460-F1
#
_entry.id   AF-A0A3D4Q460-F1
#
_cell.length_a   1.000
_cell.length_b   1.000
_cell.length_c   1.000
_cell.angle_alpha   90.00
_cell.angle_beta   90.00
_cell.angle_gamma   90.00
#
_symmetry.space_group_name_H-M   'P 1'
#
loop_
_entity.id
_entity.type
_entity.pdbx_description
1 polymer ?
#
loop_
_entity_poly.entity_id
_entity_poly.type
_entity_poly.pdbx_seq_one_letter_code
_entity_poly.pdbx_strand_id
1 'polypeptide(L)'
;MIRFFREQKFLAALLTLSLLVILACFIMIHYTNKKAAEAAITAQEAKQVQTTIDTMTVIAGIAEQELQESASNEAPVNPVGDVKPQESLDRVAALNGRVPEVGSDDWCEVMMVKDADAWTKEEQDIFAQRCL
;
A
#
# COMPACT_ATOMS: atom_id res chain seq x y z
N MET A 1 -1.68 17.03 -68.71
CA MET A 1 -1.49 15.73 -68.02
C MET A 1 -2.47 14.65 -68.51
N ILE A 2 -3.76 14.95 -68.69
CA ILE A 2 -4.80 13.96 -69.07
C ILE A 2 -4.64 13.36 -70.50
N ARG A 3 -4.06 14.09 -71.47
CA ARG A 3 -3.81 13.53 -72.83
C ARG A 3 -2.68 12.49 -72.88
N PHE A 4 -1.69 12.59 -71.99
CA PHE A 4 -0.55 11.66 -71.90
C PHE A 4 -0.98 10.26 -71.45
N PHE A 5 -1.93 10.21 -70.50
CA PHE A 5 -2.55 8.96 -70.01
C PHE A 5 -3.39 8.24 -71.07
N ARG A 6 -3.88 8.95 -72.10
CA ARG A 6 -4.75 8.37 -73.12
C ARG A 6 -3.96 7.66 -74.23
N GLU A 7 -2.78 8.16 -74.58
CA GLU A 7 -1.93 7.62 -75.64
C GLU A 7 -0.86 6.65 -75.12
N GLN A 8 -0.28 6.88 -73.93
CA GLN A 8 0.74 6.00 -73.35
C GLN A 8 0.22 5.20 -72.15
N LYS A 9 -0.81 4.37 -72.41
CA LYS A 9 -1.46 3.53 -71.40
C LYS A 9 -0.49 2.58 -70.69
N PHE A 10 0.51 2.06 -71.41
CA PHE A 10 1.56 1.19 -70.85
C PHE A 10 2.46 1.90 -69.85
N LEU A 11 2.89 3.13 -70.17
CA LEU A 11 3.77 3.91 -69.31
C LEU A 11 3.03 4.32 -68.02
N ALA A 12 1.77 4.71 -68.14
CA ALA A 12 0.89 4.97 -67.00
C ALA A 12 0.71 3.73 -66.11
N ALA A 13 0.46 2.55 -66.70
CA ALA A 13 0.29 1.30 -65.98
C ALA A 13 1.56 0.89 -65.19
N LEU A 14 2.74 1.02 -65.80
CA LEU A 14 4.03 0.75 -65.15
C LEU A 14 4.29 1.71 -63.99
N LEU A 15 3.95 2.99 -64.14
CA LEU A 15 4.13 3.99 -63.09
C LEU A 15 3.19 3.72 -61.90
N THR A 16 1.93 3.35 -62.16
CA THR A 16 0.99 2.95 -61.10
C THR A 16 1.39 1.66 -60.40
N LEU A 17 1.93 0.68 -61.13
CA LEU A 17 2.41 -0.58 -60.56
C LEU A 17 3.63 -0.33 -59.65
N SER A 18 4.58 0.48 -60.12
CA SER A 18 5.74 0.90 -59.34
C SER A 18 5.32 1.62 -58.05
N LEU A 19 4.38 2.57 -58.14
CA LEU A 19 3.85 3.27 -56.97
C LEU A 19 3.20 2.30 -55.98
N LEU A 20 2.41 1.34 -56.46
CA LEU A 20 1.75 0.33 -55.61
C LEU A 20 2.77 -0.52 -54.84
N VAL A 21 3.86 -0.94 -55.48
CA VAL A 21 4.92 -1.71 -54.82
C VAL A 21 5.59 -0.88 -53.73
N ILE A 22 5.91 0.38 -53.99
CA ILE A 22 6.50 1.28 -53.00
C ILE A 22 5.56 1.49 -51.81
N LEU A 23 4.27 1.67 -52.07
CA LEU A 23 3.25 1.86 -51.03
C LEU A 23 3.09 0.59 -50.17
N ALA A 24 3.11 -0.59 -50.80
CA ALA A 24 3.08 -1.86 -50.09
C ALA A 24 4.31 -2.06 -49.20
N CYS A 25 5.51 -1.71 -49.68
CA CYS A 25 6.73 -1.75 -48.88
C CYS A 25 6.65 -0.79 -47.68
N PHE A 26 6.19 0.43 -47.87
CA PHE A 26 6.02 1.41 -46.80
C PHE A 26 5.06 0.93 -45.72
N ILE A 27 3.90 0.38 -46.13
CA ILE A 27 2.91 -0.19 -45.21
C ILE A 27 3.53 -1.34 -44.42
N MET A 28 4.26 -2.24 -45.08
CA MET A 28 4.85 -3.41 -44.42
C MET A 28 5.88 -2.99 -43.36
N ILE A 29 6.75 -2.02 -43.67
CA ILE A 29 7.75 -1.48 -42.73
C ILE A 29 7.08 -0.78 -41.54
N HIS A 30 6.04 0.01 -41.78
CA HIS A 30 5.31 0.67 -40.69
C HIS A 30 4.63 -0.33 -39.76
N TYR A 31 4.06 -1.40 -40.33
CA TYR A 31 3.34 -2.41 -39.58
C TYR A 31 4.28 -3.28 -38.74
N THR A 32 5.45 -3.66 -39.29
CA THR A 32 6.47 -4.41 -38.55
C THR A 32 7.07 -3.58 -37.42
N ASN A 33 7.40 -2.31 -37.67
CA ASN A 33 7.94 -1.42 -36.65
C ASN A 33 6.94 -1.16 -35.52
N LYS A 34 5.65 -1.00 -35.83
CA LYS A 34 4.62 -0.80 -34.81
C LYS A 34 4.47 -2.04 -33.92
N LYS A 35 4.43 -3.23 -34.51
CA LYS A 35 4.37 -4.49 -33.74
C LYS A 35 5.61 -4.73 -32.90
N ALA A 36 6.80 -4.42 -33.42
CA ALA A 36 8.05 -4.53 -32.68
C ALA A 36 8.09 -3.55 -31.48
N ALA A 37 7.58 -2.33 -31.66
CA ALA A 37 7.46 -1.35 -30.58
C ALA A 37 6.48 -1.80 -29.48
N GLU A 38 5.30 -2.30 -29.85
CA GLU A 38 4.31 -2.83 -28.88
C GLU A 38 4.87 -4.03 -28.11
N ALA A 39 5.55 -4.96 -28.79
CA ALA A 39 6.20 -6.10 -28.14
C ALA A 39 7.31 -5.68 -27.16
N ALA A 40 8.11 -4.66 -27.51
CA ALA A 40 9.15 -4.14 -26.64
C ALA A 40 8.58 -3.49 -25.37
N ILE A 41 7.48 -2.73 -25.49
CA ILE A 41 6.79 -2.13 -24.34
C ILE A 41 6.28 -3.22 -23.39
N THR A 42 5.58 -4.24 -23.92
CA THR A 42 5.07 -5.34 -23.09
C THR A 42 6.17 -6.15 -22.40
N ALA A 43 7.32 -6.37 -23.07
CA ALA A 43 8.45 -7.06 -22.47
C ALA A 43 9.13 -6.23 -21.37
N GLN A 44 9.17 -4.90 -21.54
CA GLN A 44 9.71 -3.99 -20.55
C GLN A 44 8.80 -3.91 -19.31
N GLU A 45 7.49 -3.81 -19.49
CA GLU A 45 6.52 -3.83 -18.38
C GLU A 45 6.58 -5.14 -17.60
N ALA A 46 6.63 -6.29 -18.28
CA ALA A 46 6.77 -7.59 -17.62
C ALA A 46 8.07 -7.68 -16.79
N LYS A 47 9.19 -7.16 -17.31
CA LYS A 47 10.47 -7.14 -16.61
C LYS A 47 10.44 -6.21 -15.40
N GLN A 48 9.81 -5.04 -15.51
CA GLN A 48 9.66 -4.09 -14.42
C GLN A 48 8.78 -4.67 -13.30
N VAL A 49 7.64 -5.27 -13.64
CA VAL A 49 6.75 -5.94 -12.67
C VAL A 49 7.49 -7.07 -11.95
N GLN A 50 8.26 -7.89 -12.67
CA GLN A 50 9.06 -8.94 -12.04
C GLN A 50 10.08 -8.37 -11.05
N THR A 51 10.81 -7.32 -11.43
CA THR A 51 11.76 -6.69 -10.50
C THR A 51 11.08 -6.13 -9.25
N THR A 52 9.88 -5.57 -9.37
CA THR A 52 9.11 -5.10 -8.22
C THR A 52 8.71 -6.26 -7.32
N ILE A 53 8.22 -7.37 -7.87
CA ILE A 53 7.85 -8.57 -7.09
C ILE A 53 9.09 -9.16 -6.38
N ASP A 54 10.23 -9.23 -7.05
CA ASP A 54 11.47 -9.73 -6.46
C ASP A 54 11.92 -8.84 -5.29
N THR A 55 11.84 -7.51 -5.44
CA THR A 55 12.17 -6.59 -4.34
C THR A 55 11.22 -6.74 -3.15
N MET A 56 9.91 -6.89 -3.40
CA MET A 56 8.92 -7.09 -2.34
C MET A 56 9.17 -8.41 -1.58
N THR A 57 9.56 -9.46 -2.30
CA THR A 57 9.86 -10.77 -1.71
C THR A 57 11.09 -10.71 -0.80
N VAL A 58 12.14 -9.97 -1.21
CA VAL A 58 13.34 -9.76 -0.39
C VAL A 58 13.00 -8.98 0.88
N ILE A 59 12.21 -7.91 0.77
CA ILE A 59 11.80 -7.10 1.93
C ILE A 59 10.98 -7.94 2.92
N ALA A 60 10.08 -8.79 2.43
CA ALA A 60 9.31 -9.71 3.26
C ALA A 60 10.23 -10.69 4.02
N GLY A 61 11.23 -11.26 3.36
CA GLY A 61 12.19 -12.16 4.00
C GLY A 61 13.04 -11.48 5.08
N ILE A 62 13.47 -10.24 4.85
CA ILE A 62 14.20 -9.45 5.86
C ILE A 62 13.29 -9.15 7.05
N ALA A 63 12.03 -8.76 6.81
CA ALA A 63 11.07 -8.50 7.88
C ALA A 63 10.79 -9.75 8.73
N GLU A 64 10.65 -10.92 8.11
CA GLU A 64 10.49 -12.19 8.83
C GLU A 64 11.73 -12.53 9.67
N GLN A 65 12.93 -12.30 9.15
CA GLN A 65 14.17 -12.54 9.87
C GLN A 65 14.31 -11.61 11.08
N GLU A 66 14.06 -10.30 10.92
CA GLU A 66 14.08 -9.32 12.01
C GLU A 66 13.04 -9.64 13.09
N LEU A 67 11.85 -10.10 12.70
CA LEU A 67 10.82 -10.56 13.64
C LEU A 67 11.26 -11.81 14.40
N GLN A 68 11.89 -12.78 13.74
CA GLN A 68 12.41 -13.98 14.38
C GLN A 68 13.57 -13.67 15.32
N GLU A 69 14.48 -12.77 14.94
CA GLU A 69 15.59 -12.33 15.78
C GLU A 69 15.08 -11.53 16.99
N SER A 70 14.03 -10.71 16.82
CA SER A 70 13.36 -9.99 17.91
C SER A 70 12.64 -10.97 18.87
N ALA A 71 11.92 -11.95 18.34
CA ALA A 71 11.25 -12.98 19.15
C ALA A 71 12.24 -13.92 19.88
N SER A 72 13.44 -14.11 19.32
CA SER A 72 14.48 -14.95 19.92
C SER A 72 15.32 -14.21 20.97
N ASN A 73 15.41 -12.88 20.89
CA ASN A 73 16.12 -12.03 21.85
C ASN A 73 15.23 -11.39 22.92
N GLU A 74 13.91 -11.59 22.87
CA GLU A 74 13.03 -11.32 24.00
C GLU A 74 13.31 -12.33 25.14
N ALA A 75 14.14 -11.91 26.10
CA ALA A 75 14.00 -12.36 27.48
C ALA A 75 12.52 -12.30 27.84
N PRO A 76 11.97 -13.27 28.62
CA PRO A 76 10.55 -13.55 28.68
C PRO A 76 9.79 -12.24 28.91
N VAL A 77 9.14 -11.76 27.85
CA VAL A 77 8.14 -10.72 27.95
C VAL A 77 7.06 -11.37 28.78
N ASN A 78 7.09 -11.09 30.08
CA ASN A 78 5.91 -11.19 30.91
C ASN A 78 4.80 -10.59 30.06
N PRO A 79 3.67 -11.30 29.84
CA PRO A 79 2.53 -10.68 29.18
C PRO A 79 2.36 -9.32 29.85
N VAL A 80 2.16 -8.27 29.06
CA VAL A 80 1.72 -6.97 29.59
C VAL A 80 0.35 -7.24 30.19
N GLY A 81 0.35 -7.82 31.40
CA GLY A 81 -0.79 -7.78 32.27
C GLY A 81 -1.03 -6.32 32.57
N ASP A 82 -2.26 -6.01 32.94
CA ASP A 82 -2.63 -4.71 33.44
C ASP A 82 -1.85 -4.42 34.73
N VAL A 83 -0.58 -4.03 34.59
CA VAL A 83 0.29 -3.65 35.70
C VAL A 83 -0.20 -2.29 36.14
N LYS A 84 -1.17 -2.30 37.06
CA LYS A 84 -1.65 -1.11 37.75
C LYS A 84 -0.43 -0.46 38.42
N PRO A 85 -0.06 0.79 38.07
CA PRO A 85 1.07 1.46 38.68
C PRO A 85 0.88 1.53 40.20
N GLN A 86 1.89 1.11 40.97
CA GLN A 86 1.83 1.12 42.44
C GLN A 86 1.49 2.52 42.98
N GLU A 87 1.97 3.57 42.31
CA GLU A 87 1.71 4.97 42.63
C GLU A 87 0.20 5.32 42.57
N SER A 88 -0.53 4.82 41.57
CA SER A 88 -1.98 5.02 41.46
C SER A 88 -2.74 4.20 42.51
N LEU A 89 -2.27 3.01 42.86
CA LEU A 89 -2.83 2.22 43.96
C LEU A 89 -2.67 2.94 45.32
N ASP A 90 -1.51 3.55 45.56
CA ASP A 90 -1.22 4.28 46.80
C ASP A 90 -2.07 5.56 46.89
N ARG A 91 -2.27 6.28 45.78
CA ARG A 91 -3.18 7.44 45.72
C ARG A 91 -4.62 7.06 46.00
N VAL A 92 -5.10 5.97 45.40
CA VAL A 92 -6.47 5.48 45.62
C VAL A 92 -6.65 4.95 47.04
N ALA A 93 -5.63 4.32 47.62
CA ALA A 93 -5.64 3.92 49.03
C ALA A 93 -5.67 5.13 49.98
N ALA A 94 -4.96 6.22 49.64
CA ALA A 94 -4.95 7.46 50.42
C ALA A 94 -6.33 8.16 50.50
N LEU A 95 -7.22 7.91 49.54
CA LEU A 95 -8.60 8.41 49.57
C LEU A 95 -9.46 7.79 50.70
N ASN A 96 -8.98 6.74 51.38
CA ASN A 96 -9.60 6.16 52.59
C ASN A 96 -11.11 5.87 52.43
N GLY A 97 -11.54 5.41 51.24
CA GLY A 97 -12.94 5.08 50.96
C GLY A 97 -13.87 6.29 50.72
N ARG A 98 -13.32 7.50 50.56
CA ARG A 98 -14.10 8.62 50.00
C ARG A 98 -14.41 8.35 48.54
N VAL A 99 -15.66 8.53 48.15
CA VAL A 99 -16.09 8.48 46.74
C VAL A 99 -15.82 9.86 46.13
N PRO A 100 -14.86 10.00 45.22
CA PRO A 100 -14.55 11.28 44.60
C PRO A 100 -15.69 11.78 43.71
N GLU A 101 -15.73 13.08 43.46
CA GLU A 101 -16.69 13.66 42.52
C GLU A 101 -16.42 13.15 41.09
N VAL A 102 -17.47 12.73 40.39
CA VAL A 102 -17.36 12.14 39.06
C VAL A 102 -16.70 13.11 38.07
N GLY A 103 -15.62 12.68 37.42
CA GLY A 103 -14.84 13.49 36.48
C GLY A 103 -13.79 14.41 37.11
N SER A 104 -13.55 14.31 38.42
CA SER A 104 -12.41 14.96 39.09
C SER A 104 -11.12 14.14 38.96
N ASP A 105 -9.96 14.75 39.20
CA ASP A 105 -8.65 14.08 39.10
C ASP A 105 -8.56 12.82 39.99
N ASP A 106 -9.08 12.90 41.22
CA ASP A 106 -9.15 11.76 42.14
C ASP A 106 -10.08 10.65 41.61
N TRP A 107 -11.14 11.02 40.89
CA TRP A 107 -12.03 10.05 40.24
C TRP A 107 -11.34 9.37 39.05
N CYS A 108 -10.55 10.10 38.27
CA CYS A 108 -9.77 9.54 37.18
C CYS A 108 -8.77 8.49 37.68
N GLU A 109 -8.06 8.76 38.78
CA GLU A 109 -7.12 7.81 39.39
C GLU A 109 -7.83 6.54 39.90
N VAL A 110 -9.01 6.68 40.50
CA VAL A 110 -9.85 5.54 40.91
C VAL A 110 -10.28 4.70 39.70
N MET A 111 -10.68 5.35 38.61
CA MET A 111 -11.10 4.67 37.39
C MET A 111 -9.92 3.98 36.69
N MET A 112 -8.71 4.55 36.70
CA MET A 112 -7.50 3.93 36.14
C MET A 112 -7.12 2.60 36.80
N VAL A 113 -7.44 2.42 38.08
CA VAL A 113 -7.18 1.16 38.80
C VAL A 113 -8.40 0.25 38.89
N LYS A 114 -9.55 0.68 38.37
CA LYS A 114 -10.79 -0.11 38.33
C LYS A 114 -10.71 -1.14 37.20
N ASP A 115 -11.06 -2.39 37.50
CA ASP A 115 -11.05 -3.47 36.51
C ASP A 115 -12.01 -3.18 35.35
N ALA A 116 -11.58 -3.44 34.13
CA ALA A 116 -12.31 -3.05 32.91
C ALA A 116 -13.72 -3.66 32.80
N ASP A 117 -13.92 -4.84 33.38
CA ASP A 117 -15.21 -5.55 33.42
C ASP A 117 -16.22 -4.90 34.39
N ALA A 118 -15.77 -4.02 35.29
CA ALA A 118 -16.59 -3.32 36.25
C ALA A 118 -17.04 -1.92 35.78
N TRP A 119 -16.70 -1.50 34.56
CA TRP A 119 -17.05 -0.18 34.04
C TRP A 119 -18.46 -0.18 33.45
N THR A 120 -19.26 0.83 33.79
CA THR A 120 -20.48 1.11 33.04
C THR A 120 -20.17 1.92 31.79
N LYS A 121 -21.10 1.94 30.83
CA LYS A 121 -20.94 2.72 29.60
C LYS A 121 -20.87 4.22 29.89
N GLU A 122 -21.66 4.67 30.84
CA GLU A 122 -21.68 6.06 31.28
C GLU A 122 -20.35 6.47 31.92
N GLU A 123 -19.74 5.60 32.72
CA GLU A 123 -18.42 5.82 33.30
C GLU A 123 -17.32 5.89 32.22
N GLN A 124 -17.38 5.02 31.21
CA GLN A 124 -16.44 5.05 30.07
C GLN A 124 -16.52 6.38 29.32
N ASP A 125 -17.73 6.84 29.00
CA ASP A 125 -17.94 8.09 28.27
C ASP A 125 -17.45 9.30 29.08
N ILE A 126 -17.67 9.32 30.39
CA ILE A 126 -17.22 10.41 31.27
C ILE A 126 -15.70 10.38 31.41
N PHE A 127 -15.09 9.21 31.57
CA PHE A 127 -13.64 9.06 31.67
C PHE A 127 -12.96 9.54 30.39
N ALA A 128 -13.47 9.15 29.21
CA ALA A 128 -12.93 9.60 27.94
C ALA A 128 -13.05 11.12 27.72
N GLN A 129 -14.03 11.79 28.34
CA GLN A 129 -14.24 13.23 28.20
C GLN A 129 -13.46 14.08 29.23
N ARG A 130 -13.11 13.50 30.38
CA ARG A 130 -12.60 14.25 31.54
C ARG A 130 -11.21 13.82 32.02
N CYS A 131 -10.78 12.60 31.68
CA CYS A 131 -9.57 11.98 32.23
C CYS A 131 -8.50 11.65 31.18
N LEU A 132 -8.83 11.77 29.88
CA LEU A 132 -7.93 11.59 28.73
C LEU A 132 -7.74 12.94 28.01
#